data_AF-A0AAV4HSW8-F1
#
_entry.id   AF-A0AAV4HSW8-F1
#
_cell.length_a   1.000
_cell.length_b   1.000
_cell.length_c   1.000
_cell.angle_alpha   90.00
_cell.angle_beta   90.00
_cell.angle_gamma   90.00
#
_symmetry.space_group_name_H-M   'P 1'
#
loop_
_entity.id
_entity.type
_entity.pdbx_description
1 polymer ?
#
loop_
_entity_poly.entity_id
_entity_poly.type
_entity_poly.pdbx_seq_one_letter_code
_entity_poly.pdbx_strand_id
1 'polypeptide(L)'
;MRPFPARGLDDRRRIYNYRLSRARRIVECAFGILAQRWAILKTTMKLQPDNAKKVVLACCILHNFVRRRNSESGDSASASTGNEEALEDAFQPQNVGERSISSTGRPTQETIEVRERFANLFTTSFAVSWQNERANVR
;
A
#
# COMPACT_ATOMS: atom_id res chain seq x y z
N MET A 1 -8.06 -0.89 -7.39
CA MET A 1 -8.35 -2.29 -7.78
C MET A 1 -9.21 -2.96 -6.72
N ARG A 2 -10.21 -3.77 -7.11
CA ARG A 2 -11.16 -4.41 -6.17
C ARG A 2 -10.67 -5.82 -5.80
N PRO A 3 -10.84 -6.28 -4.54
CA PRO A 3 -10.62 -7.69 -4.20
C PRO A 3 -11.64 -8.61 -4.91
N PHE A 4 -11.36 -9.91 -4.96
CA PHE A 4 -12.35 -10.93 -5.26
C PHE A 4 -13.36 -11.02 -4.10
N PRO A 5 -14.64 -11.35 -4.40
CA PRO A 5 -15.64 -11.54 -3.36
C PRO A 5 -15.24 -12.68 -2.42
N ALA A 6 -15.51 -12.53 -1.12
CA ALA A 6 -15.08 -13.47 -0.09
C ALA A 6 -15.71 -14.88 -0.20
N ARG A 7 -16.85 -15.00 -0.90
CA ARG A 7 -17.55 -16.29 -1.10
C ARG A 7 -16.89 -17.07 -2.23
N GLY A 8 -16.48 -18.32 -1.96
CA GLY A 8 -15.92 -19.22 -2.98
C GLY A 8 -14.53 -18.82 -3.48
N LEU A 9 -13.68 -18.28 -2.59
CA LEU A 9 -12.28 -17.96 -2.91
C LEU A 9 -11.46 -19.24 -3.10
N ASP A 10 -10.95 -19.45 -4.32
CA ASP A 10 -9.85 -20.37 -4.57
C ASP A 10 -8.54 -19.80 -3.96
N ASP A 11 -7.51 -20.65 -3.81
CA ASP A 11 -6.26 -20.24 -3.18
C ASP A 11 -5.57 -19.11 -3.95
N ARG A 12 -5.68 -19.13 -5.29
CA ARG A 12 -5.13 -18.09 -6.16
C ARG A 12 -5.76 -16.72 -5.91
N ARG A 13 -7.09 -16.64 -5.82
CA ARG A 13 -7.81 -15.38 -5.50
C ARG A 13 -7.56 -14.95 -4.05
N ARG A 14 -7.37 -15.90 -3.12
CA ARG A 14 -6.99 -15.60 -1.73
C ARG A 14 -5.61 -14.94 -1.67
N ILE A 15 -4.62 -15.52 -2.35
CA ILE A 15 -3.27 -14.94 -2.48
C ILE A 15 -3.33 -13.55 -3.11
N TYR A 16 -4.11 -13.38 -4.17
CA TYR A 16 -4.33 -12.07 -4.78
C TYR A 16 -4.93 -11.06 -3.78
N ASN A 17 -6.00 -11.41 -3.06
CA ASN A 17 -6.62 -10.52 -2.08
C ASN A 17 -5.61 -10.13 -0.99
N TYR A 18 -4.84 -11.10 -0.49
CA TYR A 18 -3.78 -10.85 0.49
C TYR A 18 -2.72 -9.88 -0.05
N ARG A 19 -2.15 -10.15 -1.24
CA ARG A 19 -1.11 -9.29 -1.83
C ARG A 19 -1.64 -7.88 -2.15
N LEU A 20 -2.89 -7.77 -2.61
CA LEU A 20 -3.56 -6.48 -2.82
C LEU A 20 -3.69 -5.70 -1.51
N SER A 21 -4.11 -6.36 -0.43
CA SER A 21 -4.23 -5.74 0.89
C SER A 21 -2.87 -5.35 1.46
N ARG A 22 -1.85 -6.20 1.32
CA ARG A 22 -0.46 -5.88 1.71
C ARG A 22 0.06 -4.65 0.96
N ALA A 23 -0.10 -4.60 -0.36
CA ALA A 23 0.31 -3.44 -1.16
C ALA A 23 -0.41 -2.15 -0.73
N ARG A 24 -1.73 -2.22 -0.50
CA ARG A 24 -2.51 -1.05 -0.02
C ARG A 24 -2.00 -0.56 1.33
N ARG A 25 -1.73 -1.47 2.28
CA ARG A 25 -1.20 -1.12 3.60
C ARG A 25 0.12 -0.36 3.51
N ILE A 26 1.06 -0.84 2.70
CA ILE A 26 2.36 -0.16 2.49
C ILE A 26 2.14 1.27 1.97
N VAL A 27 1.27 1.43 0.98
CA VAL A 27 0.95 2.74 0.40
C VAL A 27 0.27 3.67 1.40
N GLU A 28 -0.74 3.19 2.14
CA GLU A 28 -1.43 3.95 3.19
C GLU A 28 -0.46 4.40 4.30
N CYS A 29 0.42 3.51 4.76
CA CYS A 29 1.45 3.84 5.75
C CYS A 29 2.42 4.91 5.23
N ALA A 30 2.91 4.77 3.99
CA ALA A 30 3.81 5.76 3.39
C ALA A 30 3.16 7.14 3.32
N PHE A 31 1.90 7.23 2.88
CA PHE A 31 1.16 8.50 2.87
C PHE A 31 0.86 9.01 4.28
N GLY A 32 0.60 8.14 5.25
CA GLY A 32 0.43 8.50 6.65
C GLY A 32 1.68 9.18 7.23
N ILE A 33 2.86 8.61 6.98
CA ILE A 33 4.16 9.19 7.37
C ILE A 33 4.37 10.54 6.68
N LEU A 34 4.11 10.59 5.36
CA LEU A 34 4.28 11.81 4.58
C LEU A 34 3.38 12.94 5.08
N ALA A 35 2.09 12.65 5.33
CA ALA A 35 1.15 13.62 5.87
C ALA A 35 1.47 14.01 7.32
N GLN A 36 1.97 13.08 8.14
CA GLN A 36 2.42 13.37 9.50
C GLN A 36 3.56 14.38 9.51
N ARG A 37 4.50 14.25 8.56
CA ARG A 37 5.65 15.15 8.41
C ARG A 37 5.27 16.51 7.83
N TRP A 38 4.40 16.54 6.82
CA TRP A 38 4.04 17.75 6.08
C TRP A 38 2.60 18.16 6.37
N ALA A 39 2.43 19.11 7.30
CA ALA A 39 1.10 19.56 7.76
C ALA A 39 0.19 20.08 6.63
N ILE A 40 0.76 20.59 5.53
CA ILE A 40 0.00 21.03 4.35
C ILE A 40 -0.83 19.91 3.69
N LEU A 41 -0.43 18.65 3.87
CA LEU A 41 -1.15 17.49 3.33
C LEU A 41 -2.33 17.05 4.21
N LYS A 42 -2.42 17.57 5.44
CA LYS A 42 -3.52 17.28 6.37
C LYS A 42 -4.69 18.24 6.23
N THR A 43 -4.50 19.35 5.53
CA THR A 43 -5.51 20.40 5.37
C THR A 43 -6.00 20.47 3.93
N THR A 44 -7.21 20.99 3.75
CA THR A 44 -7.75 21.24 2.41
C THR A 44 -6.91 22.29 1.71
N MET A 45 -6.24 21.90 0.62
CA MET A 45 -5.46 22.81 -0.21
C MET A 45 -6.40 23.72 -1.03
N LYS A 46 -6.46 25.01 -0.68
CA LYS A 46 -7.14 26.04 -1.49
C LYS A 46 -6.28 26.47 -2.68
N LEU A 47 -5.85 25.50 -3.48
CA LEU A 47 -4.96 25.68 -4.63
C LEU A 47 -5.63 25.15 -5.89
N GLN A 48 -5.24 25.67 -7.06
CA GLN A 48 -5.60 25.05 -8.33
C GLN A 48 -5.01 23.62 -8.40
N PRO A 49 -5.69 22.66 -9.06
CA PRO A 49 -5.26 21.26 -9.11
C PRO A 49 -3.80 21.08 -9.55
N ASP A 50 -3.33 21.88 -10.49
CA ASP A 50 -1.95 21.79 -10.98
C ASP A 50 -0.92 22.27 -9.96
N ASN A 51 -1.29 23.24 -9.11
CA ASN A 51 -0.42 23.68 -8.02
C ASN A 51 -0.45 22.67 -6.87
N ALA A 52 -1.61 22.07 -6.57
CA ALA A 52 -1.70 21.00 -5.58
C ALA A 52 -0.82 19.80 -5.96
N LYS A 53 -0.80 19.40 -7.24
CA LYS A 53 0.13 18.37 -7.76
C LYS A 53 1.59 18.72 -7.48
N LYS A 54 2.00 19.96 -7.77
CA LYS A 54 3.37 20.44 -7.51
C LYS A 54 3.73 20.38 -6.03
N VAL A 55 2.81 20.78 -5.14
CA VAL A 55 3.01 20.71 -3.68
C VAL A 55 3.23 19.26 -3.23
N VAL A 56 2.38 18.32 -3.67
CA VAL A 56 2.54 16.89 -3.34
C VAL A 56 3.88 16.35 -3.83
N LEU A 57 4.27 16.66 -5.07
CA LEU A 57 5.57 16.25 -5.62
C LEU A 57 6.75 16.84 -4.83
N ALA A 58 6.68 18.13 -4.46
CA ALA A 58 7.69 18.78 -3.64
C ALA A 58 7.82 18.10 -2.27
N CYS A 59 6.71 17.74 -1.62
CA CYS A 59 6.72 16.97 -0.36
C CYS A 59 7.42 15.61 -0.52
N CYS A 60 7.16 14.88 -1.61
CA CYS A 60 7.82 13.61 -1.89
C CYS A 60 9.33 13.79 -2.12
N ILE A 61 9.74 14.77 -2.92
CA ILE A 61 11.16 15.06 -3.20
C ILE A 61 11.87 15.45 -1.90
N LEU A 62 11.29 16.35 -1.11
CA LEU A 62 11.88 16.82 0.12
C LEU A 62 11.96 15.72 1.18
N HIS A 63 10.95 14.84 1.26
CA HIS A 63 10.99 13.67 2.12
C HIS A 63 12.17 12.75 1.76
N ASN A 64 12.34 12.45 0.47
CA ASN A 64 13.44 11.61 0.00
C ASN A 64 14.81 12.26 0.23
N PHE A 65 14.91 13.58 0.03
CA PHE A 65 16.13 14.34 0.30
C PHE A 65 16.54 14.28 1.78
N VAL A 66 15.58 14.52 2.69
CA VAL A 66 15.84 14.45 4.15
C VAL A 66 16.21 13.03 4.57
N ARG A 67 15.52 11.99 4.05
CA ARG A 67 15.87 10.59 4.35
C ARG A 67 17.32 10.28 3.97
N ARG A 68 17.75 10.66 2.76
CA ARG A 68 19.13 10.44 2.28
C ARG A 68 20.17 11.10 3.18
N ARG A 69 19.97 12.38 3.49
CA ARG A 69 20.90 13.14 4.34
C ARG A 69 21.03 12.54 5.74
N ASN A 70 19.91 12.11 6.33
CA ASN A 70 19.91 11.50 7.67
C ASN A 70 20.65 10.15 7.68
N SER A 71 20.56 9.37 6.60
CA SER A 71 21.32 8.13 6.45
C SER A 71 22.83 8.37 6.35
N GLU A 72 23.25 9.47 5.72
CA GLU A 72 24.68 9.81 5.53
C GLU A 72 25.32 10.41 6.79
N SER A 73 24.53 11.11 7.61
CA SER A 73 25.04 11.87 8.74
C SER A 73 25.20 11.04 10.02
N GLY A 74 24.80 9.76 10.03
CA GLY A 74 24.85 8.89 11.22
C GLY A 74 23.94 9.32 12.38
N ASP A 75 23.29 10.49 12.27
CA ASP A 75 22.37 11.07 13.24
C ASP A 75 21.10 10.22 13.35
N SER A 76 21.20 9.20 14.20
CA SER A 76 20.12 8.28 14.55
C SER A 76 18.97 8.96 15.32
N ALA A 77 19.08 10.27 15.62
CA ALA A 77 18.14 11.02 16.46
C ALA A 77 16.79 11.36 15.79
N SER A 78 16.55 10.93 14.55
CA SER A 78 15.20 10.98 13.94
C SER A 78 14.77 9.64 13.34
N ALA A 79 15.22 8.53 13.94
CA ALA A 79 14.81 7.16 13.62
C ALA A 79 13.36 6.81 14.03
N SER A 80 12.44 7.78 14.04
CA SER A 80 10.99 7.49 14.08
C SER A 80 10.39 7.31 12.68
N THR A 81 11.18 7.49 11.61
CA THR A 81 10.75 7.30 10.22
C THR A 81 11.24 5.96 9.68
N GLY A 82 10.56 4.90 10.12
CA GLY A 82 10.41 3.61 9.45
C GLY A 82 11.63 3.00 8.77
N ASN A 83 12.34 2.13 9.49
CA ASN A 83 13.13 1.08 8.85
C ASN A 83 12.17 0.26 7.98
N GLU A 84 12.42 0.18 6.68
CA GLU A 84 11.55 -0.54 5.73
C GLU A 84 11.48 -2.04 6.08
N GLU A 85 12.53 -2.60 6.68
CA GLU A 85 12.55 -3.96 7.25
C GLU A 85 11.71 -4.09 8.53
N ALA A 86 11.72 -3.07 9.41
CA ALA A 86 10.81 -3.05 10.57
C ALA A 86 9.36 -2.79 10.15
N LEU A 87 9.13 -2.16 9.01
CA LEU A 87 7.80 -1.97 8.43
C LEU A 87 7.22 -3.29 7.88
N GLU A 88 8.05 -4.28 7.56
CA GLU A 88 7.58 -5.61 7.23
C GLU A 88 7.28 -6.45 8.48
N ASP A 89 8.06 -6.28 9.56
CA ASP A 89 7.99 -7.13 10.77
C ASP A 89 7.03 -6.58 11.86
N ALA A 90 6.99 -5.25 12.06
CA ALA A 90 6.06 -4.60 13.00
C ALA A 90 4.60 -4.61 12.50
N PHE A 91 4.37 -4.93 11.23
CA PHE A 91 3.06 -4.96 10.60
C PHE A 91 2.60 -6.40 10.39
N GLN A 92 2.60 -7.18 11.48
CA GLN A 92 1.84 -8.42 11.58
C GLN A 92 0.39 -8.20 11.11
N PRO A 93 -0.30 -9.26 10.64
CA PRO A 93 -1.70 -9.19 10.24
C PRO A 93 -2.58 -8.89 11.47
N GLN A 94 -2.59 -7.66 11.96
CA GLN A 94 -3.67 -7.21 12.80
C GLN A 94 -4.90 -7.09 11.92
N ASN A 95 -5.99 -7.69 12.42
CA ASN A 95 -7.31 -7.87 11.85
C ASN A 95 -7.99 -6.52 11.51
N VAL A 96 -7.42 -5.75 10.59
CA VAL A 96 -8.10 -4.62 9.96
C VAL A 96 -8.90 -5.22 8.83
N GLY A 97 -10.15 -5.59 9.15
CA GLY A 97 -11.08 -6.23 8.23
C GLY A 97 -11.03 -5.58 6.86
N GLU A 98 -11.06 -6.41 5.81
CA GLU A 98 -11.14 -5.97 4.42
C GLU A 98 -12.14 -4.83 4.33
N ARG A 99 -11.67 -3.58 4.24
CA ARG A 99 -12.55 -2.44 3.96
C ARG A 99 -13.07 -2.69 2.56
N SER A 100 -14.23 -3.34 2.51
CA SER A 100 -14.92 -3.67 1.30
C SER A 100 -15.27 -2.34 0.65
N ILE A 101 -14.49 -1.96 -0.37
CA ILE A 101 -14.85 -0.84 -1.22
C ILE A 101 -16.13 -1.29 -1.93
N SER A 102 -17.27 -0.94 -1.33
CA SER A 102 -18.60 -1.17 -1.86
C SER A 102 -18.82 -0.22 -3.04
N SER A 103 -18.08 -0.46 -4.12
CA SER A 103 -18.47 0.02 -5.44
C SER A 103 -19.79 -0.67 -5.78
N THR A 104 -20.85 0.12 -5.85
CA THR A 104 -22.24 -0.28 -6.14
C THR A 104 -22.47 -0.68 -7.60
N GLY A 105 -21.41 -0.74 -8.42
CA GLY A 105 -21.48 -1.12 -9.83
C GLY A 105 -21.02 -2.55 -10.12
N ARG A 106 -21.62 -3.18 -11.14
CA ARG A 106 -21.07 -4.39 -11.75
C ARG A 106 -19.69 -4.06 -12.33
N PRO A 107 -18.64 -4.85 -12.04
CA PRO A 107 -17.32 -4.61 -12.61
C PRO A 107 -17.33 -4.82 -14.13
N THR A 108 -16.56 -4.02 -14.86
CA THR A 108 -16.34 -4.22 -16.30
C THR A 108 -15.57 -5.51 -16.56
N GLN A 109 -15.73 -6.06 -17.76
CA GLN A 109 -15.01 -7.27 -18.19
C GLN A 109 -13.49 -7.09 -18.10
N GLU A 110 -12.97 -5.94 -18.54
CA GLU A 110 -11.56 -5.58 -18.38
C GLU A 110 -11.09 -5.62 -16.92
N THR A 111 -11.90 -5.10 -15.99
CA THR A 111 -11.56 -5.13 -14.55
C THR A 111 -11.50 -6.56 -14.01
N ILE A 112 -12.30 -7.48 -14.55
CA ILE A 112 -12.25 -8.89 -14.19
C ILE A 112 -10.98 -9.52 -14.75
N GLU A 113 -10.68 -9.28 -16.03
CA GLU A 113 -9.51 -9.83 -16.71
C GLU A 113 -8.18 -9.40 -16.07
N VAL A 114 -8.05 -8.12 -15.71
CA VAL A 114 -6.84 -7.64 -15.04
C VAL A 114 -6.67 -8.34 -13.67
N ARG A 115 -7.76 -8.56 -12.91
CA ARG A 115 -7.70 -9.28 -11.63
C ARG A 115 -7.30 -10.73 -11.80
N GLU A 116 -7.89 -11.41 -12.79
CA GLU A 116 -7.56 -12.79 -13.13
C GLU A 116 -6.11 -12.92 -13.58
N ARG A 117 -5.60 -11.97 -14.38
CA ARG A 117 -4.20 -11.93 -14.81
C ARG A 117 -3.24 -11.80 -13.63
N PHE A 118 -3.49 -10.87 -12.71
CA PHE A 118 -2.63 -10.74 -11.52
C PHE A 118 -2.70 -11.96 -10.61
N ALA A 119 -3.89 -12.51 -10.42
CA ALA A 119 -4.07 -13.71 -9.62
C ALA A 119 -3.27 -14.89 -10.21
N ASN A 120 -3.29 -15.09 -11.54
CA ASN A 120 -2.45 -16.08 -12.21
C ASN A 120 -0.96 -15.80 -12.03
N LEU A 121 -0.54 -14.56 -12.30
CA LEU A 121 0.85 -14.12 -12.19
C LEU A 121 1.43 -14.35 -10.78
N PHE A 122 0.65 -14.11 -9.73
CA PHE A 122 1.09 -14.29 -8.33
C PHE A 122 1.20 -15.77 -7.92
N THR A 123 0.55 -16.68 -8.64
CA THR A 123 0.72 -18.12 -8.45
C THR A 123 1.76 -18.75 -9.37
N THR A 124 2.12 -18.08 -10.47
CA THR A 124 3.11 -18.58 -11.43
C THR A 124 4.43 -17.82 -11.30
N SER A 125 4.65 -16.79 -12.12
CA SER A 125 5.94 -16.09 -12.27
C SER A 125 6.34 -15.26 -11.05
N PHE A 126 5.38 -14.82 -10.24
CA PHE A 126 5.61 -13.98 -9.06
C PHE A 126 5.21 -14.68 -7.76
N ALA A 127 5.24 -16.02 -7.76
CA ALA A 127 5.03 -16.79 -6.54
C ALA A 127 6.17 -16.54 -5.54
N VAL A 128 5.78 -16.32 -4.29
CA VAL A 128 6.71 -16.11 -3.17
C VAL A 128 6.47 -17.16 -2.10
N SER A 129 7.54 -17.65 -1.47
CA SER A 129 7.50 -18.78 -0.54
C SER A 129 6.49 -18.59 0.61
N TRP A 130 6.39 -17.38 1.14
CA TRP A 130 5.56 -17.06 2.30
C TRP A 130 4.07 -16.82 1.98
N GLN A 131 3.65 -16.78 0.70
CA GLN A 131 2.30 -16.31 0.38
C GLN A 131 1.19 -17.26 0.82
N ASN A 132 1.43 -18.57 0.79
CA ASN A 132 0.42 -19.56 1.13
C ASN A 132 0.14 -19.57 2.64
N GLU A 133 1.20 -19.45 3.45
CA GLU A 133 1.09 -19.36 4.90
C GLU A 133 0.39 -18.06 5.30
N ARG A 134 0.86 -16.93 4.78
CA ARG A 134 0.36 -15.60 5.17
C ARG A 134 -1.03 -15.28 4.64
N ALA A 135 -1.43 -15.84 3.50
CA ALA A 135 -2.79 -15.68 2.96
C ALA A 135 -3.83 -16.53 3.70
N ASN A 136 -3.41 -17.55 4.45
CA ASN A 136 -4.28 -18.46 5.22
C ASN A 136 -4.51 -18.04 6.68
N VAL A 137 -3.78 -17.03 7.17
CA VAL A 137 -3.99 -16.50 8.53
C VAL A 137 -5.28 -15.68 8.55
N ARG A 138 -6.29 -16.17 9.26
CA ARG A 138 -7.54 -15.47 9.59
C ARG A 138 -7.35 -14.57 10.81
#